data_AF-A0A3C0VFF2-F1
#
_entry.id   AF-A0A3C0VFF2-F1
#
_cell.length_a   1.000
_cell.length_b   1.000
_cell.length_c   1.000
_cell.angle_alpha   90.00
_cell.angle_beta   90.00
_cell.angle_gamma   90.00
#
_symmetry.space_group_name_H-M   'P 1'
#
loop_
_entity.id
_entity.type
_entity.pdbx_description
1 polymer ?
#
loop_
_entity_poly.entity_id
_entity_poly.type
_entity_poly.pdbx_seq_one_letter_code
_entity_poly.pdbx_strand_id
1 'polypeptide(L)'
;MTRNIHLLCNAHLDPVWLWEWEEGAAEAISTFRTAAELCETHDAFIFNHNEVTLYQWVQEYEPELFERIRKLVRQGTWHIMGSWYLQPDCNMPSGESFVR
;
A
#
# COMPACT_ATOMS: atom_id res chain seq x y z
N MET A 1 35.47 -2.34 8.50
CA MET A 1 34.13 -1.84 8.89
C MET A 1 33.10 -2.61 8.08
N THR A 2 32.22 -3.36 8.73
CA THR A 2 31.09 -4.03 8.08
C THR A 2 30.08 -2.98 7.62
N ARG A 3 29.62 -3.06 6.38
CA ARG A 3 28.56 -2.19 5.84
C ARG A 3 27.26 -2.97 5.87
N ASN A 4 26.23 -2.38 6.47
CA ASN A 4 24.88 -2.93 6.45
C ASN A 4 24.10 -2.33 5.28
N ILE A 5 23.42 -3.18 4.51
CA ILE A 5 22.53 -2.78 3.42
C ILE A 5 21.14 -3.27 3.79
N HIS A 6 20.15 -2.38 3.70
CA HIS A 6 18.74 -2.70 3.90
C HIS A 6 18.03 -2.60 2.55
N LEU A 7 17.23 -3.62 2.23
CA LEU A 7 16.38 -3.66 1.04
C LEU A 7 14.94 -3.51 1.49
N LEU A 8 14.21 -2.57 0.90
CA LEU A 8 12.82 -2.28 1.25
C LEU A 8 11.94 -2.57 0.03
N CYS A 9 10.96 -3.44 0.19
CA CYS A 9 10.01 -3.75 -0.88
C CYS A 9 8.81 -2.80 -0.77
N ASN A 10 8.52 -2.12 -1.87
CA ASN A 10 7.38 -1.23 -2.03
C ASN A 10 6.87 -1.34 -3.48
N ALA A 11 5.58 -1.10 -3.67
CA ALA A 11 4.99 -0.81 -4.96
C ALA A 11 4.43 0.61 -4.89
N HIS A 12 4.77 1.46 -5.85
CA HIS A 12 4.16 2.77 -5.98
C HIS A 12 3.01 2.68 -6.97
N LEU A 13 1.85 3.21 -6.60
CA LEU A 13 0.64 3.18 -7.42
C LEU A 13 0.00 4.56 -7.45
N ASP A 14 -0.12 5.10 -8.66
CA ASP A 14 -0.97 6.26 -8.94
C ASP A 14 -2.40 5.77 -9.21
N PRO A 15 -3.37 6.05 -8.33
CA PRO A 15 -4.71 5.49 -8.46
C PRO A 15 -5.45 6.01 -9.70
N VAL A 16 -5.13 7.25 -10.12
CA VAL A 16 -5.67 7.89 -11.30
C VAL A 16 -4.54 8.63 -11.99
N TRP A 17 -4.11 8.14 -13.15
CA TRP A 17 -3.05 8.78 -13.94
C TRP A 17 -3.28 8.59 -15.44
N LEU A 18 -2.82 7.46 -15.99
CA LEU A 18 -3.03 7.09 -17.40
C LEU A 18 -4.23 6.14 -17.58
N TRP A 19 -5.01 5.96 -16.52
CA TRP A 19 -6.21 5.13 -16.42
C TRP A 19 -7.23 5.77 -15.48
N GLU A 20 -8.49 5.31 -15.54
CA GLU A 20 -9.54 5.76 -14.64
C GLU A 20 -9.43 5.06 -13.28
N TRP A 21 -10.22 5.51 -12.31
CA TRP A 21 -10.04 5.07 -10.92
C TRP A 21 -10.42 3.60 -10.74
N GLU A 22 -11.31 3.06 -11.56
CA GLU A 22 -11.72 1.65 -11.55
C GLU A 22 -10.53 0.74 -11.89
N GLU A 23 -9.75 1.09 -12.91
CA GLU A 23 -8.53 0.35 -13.24
C GLU A 23 -7.47 0.51 -12.15
N GLY A 24 -7.34 1.70 -11.55
CA GLY A 24 -6.46 1.92 -10.41
C GLY A 24 -6.81 1.06 -9.20
N ALA A 25 -8.11 0.90 -8.91
CA ALA A 25 -8.59 0.01 -7.85
C ALA A 25 -8.30 -1.46 -8.17
N ALA A 26 -8.53 -1.89 -9.42
CA ALA A 26 -8.20 -3.24 -9.87
C ALA A 26 -6.69 -3.53 -9.77
N GLU A 27 -5.84 -2.56 -10.12
CA GLU A 27 -4.38 -2.67 -10.02
C GLU A 27 -3.91 -2.75 -8.57
N ALA A 28 -4.49 -1.94 -7.67
CA ALA A 28 -4.21 -1.99 -6.23
C ALA A 28 -4.55 -3.38 -5.65
N ILE A 29 -5.70 -3.92 -6.00
CA ILE A 29 -6.12 -5.25 -5.58
C ILE A 29 -5.17 -6.33 -6.11
N SER A 30 -4.85 -6.30 -7.41
CA SER A 30 -3.92 -7.25 -8.05
C SER A 30 -2.53 -7.22 -7.39
N THR A 31 -1.99 -6.02 -7.18
CA THR A 31 -0.71 -5.80 -6.51
C THR A 31 -0.75 -6.33 -5.07
N PHE A 32 -1.82 -6.05 -4.33
CA PHE A 32 -1.91 -6.45 -2.92
C PHE A 32 -2.09 -7.95 -2.75
N ARG A 33 -2.80 -8.63 -3.66
CA ARG A 33 -2.87 -10.11 -3.70
C ARG A 33 -1.48 -10.71 -3.83
N THR A 34 -0.72 -10.23 -4.81
CA THR A 34 0.63 -10.73 -5.09
C THR A 34 1.56 -10.47 -3.91
N ALA A 35 1.54 -9.25 -3.36
CA ALA A 35 2.33 -8.90 -2.19
C ALA A 35 1.98 -9.73 -0.96
N ALA A 36 0.68 -9.98 -0.72
CA ALA A 36 0.22 -10.81 0.39
C ALA A 36 0.72 -12.26 0.25
N GLU A 37 0.62 -12.84 -0.93
CA GLU A 37 1.15 -14.19 -1.22
C GLU A 37 2.67 -14.25 -1.01
N LEU A 38 3.42 -13.25 -1.48
CA LEU A 38 4.86 -13.17 -1.24
C LEU A 38 5.19 -13.09 0.26
N CYS A 39 4.45 -12.29 1.03
CA CYS A 39 4.62 -12.21 2.49
C CYS A 39 4.31 -13.53 3.21
N GLU A 40 3.37 -14.34 2.68
CA GLU A 40 3.00 -15.63 3.26
C GLU A 40 3.97 -16.77 2.88
N THR A 41 4.62 -16.65 1.72
CA THR A 41 5.46 -17.72 1.15
C THR A 41 6.96 -17.48 1.34
N HIS A 42 7.38 -16.26 1.63
CA HIS A 42 8.79 -15.88 1.77
C HIS A 42 9.06 -15.15 3.09
N ASP A 43 9.64 -15.86 4.06
CA ASP A 43 9.86 -15.36 5.44
C ASP A 43 10.67 -14.05 5.55
N ALA A 44 11.55 -13.77 4.58
CA ALA A 44 12.38 -12.57 4.56
C ALA A 44 11.74 -11.38 3.81
N PHE A 45 10.58 -11.58 3.16
CA PHE A 45 9.91 -10.55 2.39
C PHE A 45 9.06 -9.67 3.30
N ILE A 46 9.35 -8.36 3.29
CA ILE A 46 8.60 -7.36 4.04
C ILE A 46 8.06 -6.34 3.05
N PHE A 47 6.75 -6.30 2.89
CA PHE A 47 6.09 -5.35 2.00
C PHE A 47 5.71 -4.07 2.73
N ASN A 48 5.92 -2.93 2.07
CA ASN A 48 5.64 -1.61 2.61
C ASN A 48 4.77 -0.85 1.61
N HIS A 49 3.61 -0.35 2.05
CA HIS A 49 2.71 0.40 1.17
C HIS A 49 1.96 1.49 1.92
N ASN A 50 1.62 2.55 1.19
CA ASN A 50 0.97 3.76 1.64
C ASN A 50 -0.46 3.90 1.07
N GLU A 51 -1.06 5.09 1.14
CA GLU A 51 -2.42 5.44 0.68
C GLU A 51 -3.56 4.70 1.40
N VAL A 52 -4.24 5.39 2.31
CA VAL A 52 -5.49 4.87 2.92
C VAL A 52 -6.53 4.55 1.84
N THR A 53 -6.62 5.34 0.76
CA THR A 53 -7.58 5.15 -0.33
C THR A 53 -7.50 3.74 -0.94
N LEU A 54 -6.30 3.20 -1.15
CA LEU A 54 -6.14 1.87 -1.75
C LEU A 54 -6.56 0.76 -0.78
N TYR A 55 -6.23 0.89 0.51
CA TYR A 55 -6.73 -0.04 1.52
C TYR A 55 -8.25 0.01 1.66
N GLN A 56 -8.85 1.20 1.52
CA GLN A 56 -10.31 1.35 1.52
C GLN A 56 -10.95 0.60 0.35
N TRP A 57 -10.41 0.74 -0.86
CA TRP A 57 -10.91 -0.01 -2.02
C TRP A 57 -10.70 -1.52 -1.87
N VAL A 58 -9.58 -1.95 -1.31
CA VAL A 58 -9.36 -3.38 -1.01
C VAL A 58 -10.37 -3.88 0.03
N GLN A 59 -10.67 -3.10 1.06
CA GLN A 59 -11.70 -3.44 2.04
C GLN A 59 -13.10 -3.54 1.41
N GLU A 60 -13.42 -2.65 0.48
CA GLU A 60 -14.71 -2.58 -0.20
C GLU A 60 -14.89 -3.71 -1.22
N TYR A 61 -13.90 -3.92 -2.10
CA TYR A 61 -14.00 -4.83 -3.24
C TYR A 61 -13.44 -6.23 -2.98
N GLU A 62 -12.54 -6.40 -2.00
CA GLU A 62 -11.99 -7.71 -1.61
C GLU A 62 -11.76 -7.83 -0.08
N PRO A 63 -12.83 -7.91 0.72
CA PRO A 63 -12.74 -7.93 2.17
C PRO A 63 -11.91 -9.10 2.73
N GLU A 64 -11.86 -10.24 2.03
CA GLU A 64 -11.02 -11.38 2.42
C GLU A 64 -9.52 -11.06 2.33
N LEU A 65 -9.10 -10.36 1.27
CA LEU A 65 -7.73 -9.86 1.13
C LEU A 65 -7.42 -8.82 2.20
N PHE A 66 -8.38 -7.94 2.50
CA PHE A 66 -8.20 -6.97 3.57
C PHE A 66 -7.93 -7.64 4.93
N GLU A 67 -8.66 -8.68 5.29
CA GLU A 67 -8.39 -9.43 6.53
C GLU A 67 -7.05 -10.18 6.49
N ARG A 68 -6.64 -10.71 5.32
CA ARG A 68 -5.29 -11.28 5.13
C ARG A 68 -4.21 -10.23 5.38
N ILE A 69 -4.34 -9.04 4.79
CA ILE A 69 -3.41 -7.93 5.01
C ILE A 69 -3.37 -7.56 6.50
N ARG A 70 -4.52 -7.45 7.18
CA ARG A 70 -4.55 -7.16 8.63
C ARG A 70 -3.79 -8.21 9.45
N LYS A 71 -3.84 -9.48 9.06
CA LYS A 71 -3.04 -10.54 9.69
C LYS A 71 -1.55 -10.33 9.43
N LEU A 72 -1.14 -10.06 8.19
CA LEU A 72 0.25 -9.79 7.82
C LEU A 72 0.83 -8.56 8.53
N VAL A 73 0.00 -7.52 8.70
CA VAL A 73 0.38 -6.32 9.49
C VAL A 73 0.66 -6.70 10.94
N ARG A 74 -0.20 -7.51 11.57
CA ARG A 74 0.04 -8.01 12.95
C ARG A 74 1.28 -8.91 13.05
N GLN A 75 1.61 -9.62 11.97
CA GLN A 75 2.80 -10.48 11.89
C GLN A 75 4.10 -9.70 11.61
N GLY A 76 4.00 -8.45 11.17
CA GLY A 76 5.16 -7.60 10.89
C GLY A 76 5.78 -7.84 9.51
N THR A 77 5.14 -8.59 8.62
CA THR A 77 5.58 -8.79 7.22
C THR A 77 4.94 -7.79 6.25
N TRP A 78 3.94 -7.03 6.72
CA TRP A 78 3.34 -5.92 5.98
C TRP A 78 3.36 -4.64 6.83
N HIS A 79 3.92 -3.56 6.29
CA HIS A 79 3.98 -2.26 6.96
C HIS A 79 3.17 -1.21 6.20
N ILE A 80 2.30 -0.55 6.94
CA ILE A 80 1.54 0.61 6.46
C ILE A 80 2.40 1.85 6.68
N MET A 81 2.66 2.60 5.61
CA MET A 81 3.58 3.74 5.60
C MET A 81 2.88 5.04 5.21
N GLY A 82 3.49 6.18 5.54
CA GLY A 82 3.04 7.51 5.13
C GLY A 82 1.80 8.05 5.86
N SER A 83 0.82 7.20 6.18
CA SER A 83 -0.42 7.55 6.89
C SER A 83 -1.27 8.66 6.26
N TRP A 84 -1.00 9.02 5.00
CA TRP A 84 -1.80 9.97 4.25
C TRP A 84 -3.00 9.28 3.59
N TYR A 85 -4.10 10.01 3.42
CA TYR A 85 -5.28 9.50 2.71
C TYR A 85 -4.94 9.11 1.26
N LEU A 86 -4.16 9.95 0.61
CA LEU A 86 -3.51 9.78 -0.70
C LEU A 86 -2.11 10.41 -0.60
N GLN A 87 -1.20 10.22 -1.56
CA GLN A 87 -0.01 11.08 -1.71
C GLN A 87 -0.37 12.34 -2.52
N PRO A 88 -0.73 13.48 -1.91
CA PRO A 88 -1.09 14.67 -2.65
C PRO A 88 0.16 15.37 -3.22
N ASP A 89 -0.05 16.25 -4.20
CA ASP A 89 0.91 17.31 -4.48
C ASP A 89 1.14 18.18 -3.23
N CYS A 90 2.36 18.68 -3.06
CA CYS A 90 2.74 19.44 -1.87
C CYS A 90 2.71 20.96 -2.06
N ASN A 91 2.31 21.47 -3.24
CA ASN A 91 2.41 22.90 -3.58
C ASN A 91 1.05 23.57 -3.72
N MET A 92 0.12 22.90 -4.41
CA MET A 92 -1.20 23.43 -4.76
C MET A 92 -2.24 23.32 -3.63
N PRO A 93 -2.28 22.23 -2.82
CA PRO A 93 -3.28 22.11 -1.79
C PRO A 93 -3.11 23.14 -0.66
N SER A 94 -4.24 23.51 -0.06
CA SER A 94 -4.25 24.38 1.11
C SER A 94 -3.79 23.62 2.36
N GLY A 95 -3.44 24.35 3.43
CA GLY A 95 -3.12 23.74 4.73
C GLY A 95 -4.24 22.83 5.26
N GLU A 96 -5.51 23.22 5.10
CA GLU A 96 -6.65 22.39 5.50
C GLU A 96 -6.70 21.08 4.71
N SER A 97 -6.30 21.09 3.44
CA SER A 97 -6.26 19.89 2.60
C SER A 97 -5.20 18.89 3.07
N PHE A 98 -4.10 19.32 3.69
CA PHE A 98 -3.13 18.41 4.31
C PHE A 98 -3.58 17.86 5.66
N VAL A 99 -4.50 18.55 6.35
CA VAL A 99 -5.07 18.09 7.63
C VAL A 99 -6.13 16.99 7.42
N ARG A 100 -6.72 16.92 6.22
CA ARG A 100 -7.71 15.91 5.83
C ARG A 100 -7.05 14.69 5.22
#